data_AF-A0A8D5U3J5-F1
#
_entry.id   AF-A0A8D5U3J5-F1
#
_cell.length_a   1.000
_cell.length_b   1.000
_cell.length_c   1.000
_cell.angle_alpha   90.00
_cell.angle_beta   90.00
_cell.angle_gamma   90.00
#
_symmetry.space_group_name_H-M   'P 1'
#
loop_
_entity.id
_entity.type
_entity.pdbx_description
1 polymer ?
#
loop_
_entity_poly.entity_id
_entity_poly.type
_entity_poly.pdbx_seq_one_letter_code
_entity_poly.pdbx_strand_id
1 'polypeptide(L)'
;MMRKFNYNEIVTLNPMQTRYQMMSSRVFVPLYAAAYDGIYRMNRLKRVGGFAATLGIAIGIIVLAFIAVFGIFLVSLALPTSFSYPVDWIPTSIGIGLVAGSAFGIVKLVGVGKKFGKIANNLEGEQVVTWDQVKTITVMNVRQENVANRPSITANIISPVYKEIGDWHILTVDGRDITIPNVDDPINKLNYVKNRFNLKF
;
A
#
# COMPACT_ATOMS: atom_id res chain seq x y z
N MET A 1 -3.77 22.29 6.60
CA MET A 1 -4.58 22.13 5.37
C MET A 1 -4.22 20.81 4.71
N MET A 2 -5.19 20.02 4.25
CA MET A 2 -4.92 18.71 3.65
C MET A 2 -4.74 18.83 2.14
N ARG A 3 -3.58 18.40 1.63
CA ARG A 3 -3.21 18.49 0.21
C ARG A 3 -3.12 17.10 -0.42
N LYS A 4 -3.55 16.99 -1.69
CA LYS A 4 -3.39 15.79 -2.52
C LYS A 4 -2.07 15.86 -3.30
N PHE A 5 -1.41 14.72 -3.42
CA PHE A 5 -0.11 14.58 -4.07
C PHE A 5 -0.12 13.46 -5.11
N ASN A 6 0.64 13.67 -6.18
CA ASN A 6 1.08 12.58 -7.04
C ASN A 6 2.36 11.94 -6.48
N TYR A 7 2.58 10.65 -6.76
CA TYR A 7 3.79 9.94 -6.31
C TYR A 7 5.10 10.60 -6.75
N ASN A 8 5.10 11.27 -7.91
CA ASN A 8 6.28 11.92 -8.48
C ASN A 8 6.57 13.30 -7.86
N GLU A 9 5.67 13.84 -7.04
CA GLU A 9 5.82 15.17 -6.44
C GLU A 9 6.53 15.12 -5.08
N ILE A 10 6.61 13.94 -4.47
CA ILE A 10 7.05 13.78 -3.09
C ILE A 10 8.31 12.93 -2.97
N VAL A 11 9.09 13.22 -1.94
CA VAL A 11 10.19 12.38 -1.44
C VAL A 11 9.76 11.80 -0.11
N THR A 12 9.66 10.48 -0.02
CA THR A 12 9.28 9.83 1.23
C THR A 12 10.48 9.80 2.18
N LEU A 13 10.32 10.38 3.37
CA LEU A 13 11.41 10.58 4.33
C LEU A 13 11.66 9.32 5.15
N ASN A 14 10.60 8.83 5.78
CA ASN A 14 10.67 7.62 6.60
C ASN A 14 10.53 6.39 5.72
N PRO A 15 11.14 5.25 6.08
CA PRO A 15 11.01 4.04 5.28
C PRO A 15 9.54 3.74 5.13
N MET A 16 9.09 3.62 3.88
CA MET A 16 7.78 3.02 3.63
C MET A 16 7.87 1.62 4.22
N GLN A 17 7.19 1.43 5.34
CA GLN A 17 6.94 0.09 5.85
C GLN A 17 6.42 -0.71 4.66
N THR A 18 7.14 -1.78 4.30
CA THR A 18 6.74 -2.66 3.21
C THR A 18 5.30 -3.11 3.46
N ARG A 19 4.58 -3.53 2.41
CA ARG A 19 3.16 -3.94 2.56
C ARG A 19 2.94 -4.96 3.68
N TYR A 20 3.95 -5.78 4.00
CA TYR A 20 3.97 -6.72 5.13
C TYR A 20 4.12 -6.05 6.51
N GLN A 21 4.92 -5.00 6.62
CA GLN A 21 5.10 -4.25 7.87
C GLN A 21 3.88 -3.38 8.24
N MET A 22 2.98 -3.11 7.29
CA MET A 22 1.68 -2.47 7.57
C MET A 22 0.76 -3.35 8.42
N MET A 23 1.04 -4.66 8.54
CA MET A 23 0.28 -5.62 9.34
C MET A 23 0.93 -5.98 10.69
N SER A 24 2.16 -5.51 10.98
CA SER A 24 2.91 -5.86 12.20
C SER A 24 3.09 -4.66 13.12
N SER A 25 3.01 -4.86 14.45
CA SER A 25 2.95 -3.87 15.55
C SER A 25 3.89 -2.63 15.55
N ARG A 26 4.84 -2.48 14.62
CA ARG A 26 5.62 -1.23 14.41
C ARG A 26 4.79 -0.08 13.78
N VAL A 27 3.45 -0.13 13.85
CA VAL A 27 2.47 0.58 12.98
C VAL A 27 2.27 2.06 13.28
N PHE A 28 2.76 2.62 14.39
CA PHE A 28 2.28 3.93 14.87
C PHE A 28 3.13 5.14 14.49
N VAL A 29 4.20 4.99 13.70
CA VAL A 29 5.01 6.14 13.28
C VAL A 29 4.33 6.88 12.12
N PRO A 30 4.02 8.18 12.23
CA PRO A 30 3.51 8.94 11.10
C PRO A 30 4.43 8.85 9.88
N LEU A 31 3.85 8.71 8.69
CA LEU A 31 4.63 8.70 7.46
C LEU A 31 4.87 10.14 7.04
N TYR A 32 6.12 10.56 6.95
CA TYR A 32 6.47 11.89 6.48
C TYR A 32 7.01 11.87 5.05
N ALA A 33 6.68 12.93 4.31
CA ALA A 33 7.17 13.16 2.97
C ALA A 33 7.53 14.63 2.78
N ALA A 34 8.61 14.90 2.05
CA ALA A 34 8.99 16.23 1.59
C ALA A 34 8.39 16.47 0.20
N ALA A 35 7.83 17.66 -0.01
CA ALA A 35 7.33 18.14 -1.29
C ALA A 35 8.00 19.48 -1.64
N TYR A 36 7.64 20.08 -2.77
CA TYR A 36 8.25 21.34 -3.25
C TYR A 36 8.10 22.53 -2.27
N ASP A 37 7.05 22.55 -1.46
CA ASP A 37 6.66 23.67 -0.59
C ASP A 37 6.83 23.38 0.91
N GLY A 38 7.09 22.14 1.30
CA GLY A 38 7.36 21.81 2.69
C GLY A 38 7.36 20.32 3.00
N ILE A 39 7.27 20.00 4.29
CA ILE A 39 7.16 18.63 4.80
C ILE A 39 5.72 18.36 5.22
N TYR A 40 5.27 17.16 4.89
CA TYR A 40 3.91 16.70 5.08
C TYR A 40 3.85 15.41 5.89
N ARG A 41 2.86 15.33 6.76
CA ARG A 41 2.43 14.11 7.43
C ARG A 41 1.35 13.44 6.58
N MET A 42 1.71 12.31 5.99
CA MET A 42 0.86 11.58 5.05
C MET A 42 -0.21 10.75 5.77
N ASN A 43 -1.42 10.75 5.22
CA ASN A 43 -2.54 9.96 5.71
C ASN A 43 -2.42 8.49 5.26
N ARG A 44 -2.25 7.57 6.22
CA ARG A 44 -2.06 6.13 5.97
C ARG A 44 -3.35 5.39 5.57
N LEU A 45 -4.51 5.82 6.09
CA LEU A 45 -5.77 5.07 5.97
C LEU A 45 -6.20 4.86 4.52
N LYS A 46 -5.99 5.87 3.66
CA LYS A 46 -6.32 5.78 2.22
C LYS A 46 -5.43 4.79 1.47
N ARG A 47 -4.19 4.58 1.93
CA ARG A 47 -3.25 3.62 1.31
C ARG A 47 -3.57 2.17 1.67
N VAL A 48 -3.98 1.90 2.91
CA VAL A 48 -4.36 0.55 3.37
C VAL A 48 -5.72 0.14 2.79
N GLY A 49 -6.67 1.08 2.68
CA GLY A 49 -8.00 0.81 2.11
C GLY A 49 -7.94 0.28 0.67
N GLY A 50 -7.06 0.83 -0.17
CA GLY A 50 -6.85 0.34 -1.53
C GLY A 50 -6.29 -1.08 -1.59
N PHE A 51 -5.40 -1.44 -0.66
CA PHE A 51 -4.82 -2.77 -0.58
C PHE A 51 -5.83 -3.82 -0.09
N ALA A 52 -6.57 -3.52 0.98
CA ALA A 52 -7.64 -4.39 1.47
C ALA A 52 -8.73 -4.63 0.41
N ALA A 53 -9.10 -3.58 -0.34
CA ALA A 53 -10.03 -3.72 -1.46
C ALA A 53 -9.47 -4.61 -2.57
N THR A 54 -8.20 -4.44 -2.93
CA THR A 54 -7.55 -5.26 -3.98
C THR A 54 -7.46 -6.73 -3.57
N LEU A 55 -7.09 -7.02 -2.32
CA LEU A 55 -7.07 -8.36 -1.75
C LEU A 55 -8.47 -8.99 -1.71
N GLY A 56 -9.46 -8.25 -1.21
CA GLY A 56 -10.85 -8.72 -1.15
C GLY A 56 -11.41 -9.05 -2.54
N ILE A 57 -11.05 -8.26 -3.55
CA ILE A 57 -11.43 -8.54 -4.95
C ILE A 57 -10.73 -9.79 -5.47
N ALA A 58 -9.43 -9.94 -5.22
CA ALA A 58 -8.68 -11.13 -5.66
C ALA A 58 -9.26 -12.40 -5.03
N ILE A 59 -9.51 -12.38 -3.72
CA ILE A 59 -10.16 -13.49 -3.00
C ILE A 59 -11.56 -13.75 -3.57
N GLY A 60 -12.35 -12.70 -3.80
CA GLY A 60 -13.69 -12.82 -4.39
C GLY A 60 -13.69 -13.47 -5.78
N ILE A 61 -12.73 -13.13 -6.64
CA ILE A 61 -12.55 -13.74 -7.97
C ILE A 61 -12.20 -15.24 -7.82
N ILE A 62 -11.27 -15.57 -6.93
CA ILE A 62 -10.87 -16.97 -6.67
C ILE A 62 -12.07 -17.79 -6.19
N VAL A 63 -12.86 -17.25 -5.25
CA VAL A 63 -14.06 -17.91 -4.72
C VAL A 63 -15.12 -18.10 -5.80
N LEU A 64 -15.37 -17.10 -6.66
CA LEU A 64 -16.34 -17.21 -7.77
C LEU A 64 -15.90 -18.24 -8.82
N ALA A 65 -14.60 -18.31 -9.13
CA ALA A 65 -14.05 -19.32 -10.02
C ALA A 65 -14.18 -20.72 -9.40
N PHE A 66 -13.89 -20.85 -8.10
CA PHE A 66 -14.06 -22.10 -7.37
C PHE A 66 -15.53 -22.56 -7.36
N ILE A 67 -16.48 -21.67 -7.09
CA ILE A 67 -17.92 -21.96 -7.12
C ILE A 67 -18.37 -22.44 -8.51
N ALA A 68 -17.86 -21.83 -9.59
CA ALA A 68 -18.19 -22.28 -10.94
C ALA A 68 -17.69 -23.71 -11.20
N VAL A 69 -16.41 -23.98 -10.95
CA VAL A 69 -15.80 -25.29 -11.20
C VAL A 69 -16.40 -26.37 -10.30
N PHE A 70 -16.49 -26.09 -9.00
CA PHE A 70 -17.04 -27.03 -8.02
C PHE A 70 -18.55 -27.24 -8.22
N GLY A 71 -19.28 -26.20 -8.60
CA GLY A 71 -20.70 -26.28 -8.95
C GLY A 71 -20.95 -27.15 -10.18
N ILE A 72 -20.18 -26.97 -11.26
CA ILE A 72 -20.25 -27.83 -12.45
C ILE A 72 -19.91 -29.28 -12.11
N PHE A 73 -18.87 -29.50 -11.30
CA PHE A 73 -18.47 -30.83 -10.84
C PHE A 73 -19.57 -31.51 -10.00
N LEU A 74 -20.20 -30.79 -9.07
CA LEU A 74 -21.33 -31.28 -8.29
C LEU A 74 -22.56 -31.58 -9.16
N VAL A 75 -22.90 -30.71 -10.10
CA VAL A 75 -23.98 -30.93 -11.06
C VAL A 75 -23.73 -32.20 -11.88
N SER A 76 -22.48 -32.46 -12.25
CA SER A 76 -22.08 -33.66 -13.00
C SER A 76 -22.08 -34.95 -12.18
N LEU A 77 -21.95 -34.87 -10.84
CA LEU A 77 -21.95 -36.01 -9.92
C LEU A 77 -23.34 -36.30 -9.33
N ALA A 78 -24.11 -35.26 -9.02
CA ALA A 78 -25.35 -35.34 -8.26
C ALA A 78 -26.59 -35.49 -9.14
N LEU A 79 -26.53 -35.04 -10.40
CA LEU A 79 -27.57 -35.37 -11.37
C LEU A 79 -27.22 -36.74 -11.94
N PRO A 80 -28.02 -37.79 -11.64
CA PRO A 80 -27.70 -39.13 -12.09
C PRO A 80 -27.73 -39.20 -13.62
N THR A 81 -27.08 -40.23 -14.17
CA THR A 81 -27.17 -40.63 -15.58
C THR A 81 -28.60 -40.76 -16.11
N SER A 82 -29.61 -40.76 -15.23
CA SER A 82 -31.05 -40.69 -15.51
C SER A 82 -31.49 -39.44 -16.29
N PHE A 83 -30.69 -38.38 -16.33
CA PHE A 83 -30.94 -37.23 -17.20
C PHE A 83 -30.41 -37.41 -18.63
N SER A 84 -29.91 -38.60 -18.98
CA SER A 84 -29.56 -38.95 -20.37
C SER A 84 -30.75 -38.75 -21.31
N TYR A 85 -30.46 -38.27 -22.51
CA TYR A 85 -31.34 -38.02 -23.66
C TYR A 85 -32.82 -38.43 -23.49
N PRO A 86 -33.79 -37.50 -23.58
CA PRO A 86 -33.68 -36.14 -24.14
C PRO A 86 -33.52 -35.02 -23.09
N VAL A 87 -33.24 -35.35 -21.81
CA VAL A 87 -33.30 -34.38 -20.69
C VAL A 87 -31.93 -33.77 -20.32
N ASP A 88 -30.89 -34.02 -21.12
CA ASP A 88 -29.51 -33.54 -20.93
C ASP A 88 -29.37 -32.01 -20.92
N TRP A 89 -30.39 -31.30 -21.40
CA TRP A 89 -30.42 -29.83 -21.43
C TRP A 89 -30.52 -29.20 -20.03
N ILE A 90 -31.07 -29.91 -19.03
CA ILE A 90 -31.20 -29.37 -17.66
C ILE A 90 -29.83 -29.22 -16.98
N PRO A 91 -28.98 -30.27 -16.87
CA PRO A 91 -27.63 -30.12 -16.34
C PRO A 91 -26.79 -29.10 -17.11
N THR A 92 -26.92 -29.10 -18.44
CA THR A 92 -26.20 -28.18 -19.34
C THR A 92 -26.59 -26.72 -19.08
N SER A 93 -27.88 -26.44 -18.87
CA SER A 93 -28.38 -25.09 -18.59
C SER A 93 -27.91 -24.58 -17.22
N ILE A 94 -27.85 -25.45 -16.21
CA ILE A 94 -27.33 -25.10 -14.88
C ILE A 94 -25.83 -24.78 -14.97
N GLY A 95 -25.06 -25.57 -15.73
CA GLY A 95 -23.64 -25.32 -15.98
C GLY A 95 -23.41 -23.97 -16.68
N ILE A 96 -24.17 -23.67 -17.74
CA ILE A 96 -24.10 -22.37 -18.43
C ILE A 96 -24.46 -21.23 -17.48
N GLY A 97 -25.49 -21.39 -16.64
CA GLY A 97 -25.90 -20.41 -15.64
C GLY A 97 -24.82 -20.12 -14.61
N LEU A 98 -24.12 -21.15 -14.11
CA LEU A 98 -22.99 -20.99 -13.18
C LEU A 98 -21.82 -20.24 -13.82
N VAL A 99 -21.46 -20.58 -15.07
CA VAL A 99 -20.39 -19.87 -15.80
C VAL A 99 -20.77 -18.41 -16.04
N ALA A 100 -21.99 -18.15 -16.51
CA ALA A 100 -22.47 -16.79 -16.78
C ALA A 100 -22.56 -15.95 -15.49
N GLY A 101 -23.05 -16.53 -14.40
CA GLY A 101 -23.15 -15.88 -13.09
C GLY A 101 -21.77 -15.53 -12.51
N SER A 102 -20.82 -16.46 -12.55
CA SER A 102 -19.45 -16.21 -12.09
C SER A 102 -18.73 -15.18 -12.97
N ALA A 103 -18.90 -15.24 -14.30
CA ALA A 103 -18.34 -14.25 -15.21
C ALA A 103 -18.89 -12.85 -14.93
N PHE A 104 -20.21 -12.71 -14.74
CA PHE A 104 -20.83 -11.44 -14.38
C PHE A 104 -20.32 -10.91 -13.02
N GLY A 105 -20.21 -11.78 -12.02
CA GLY A 105 -19.64 -11.45 -10.72
C GLY A 105 -18.20 -10.92 -10.80
N ILE A 106 -17.36 -11.58 -11.60
CA ILE A 106 -15.96 -11.17 -11.85
C ILE A 106 -15.93 -9.80 -12.52
N VAL A 107 -16.72 -9.57 -13.58
CA VAL A 107 -16.78 -8.28 -14.28
C VAL A 107 -17.18 -7.15 -13.32
N LYS A 108 -18.17 -7.40 -12.45
CA LYS A 108 -18.60 -6.42 -11.44
C LYS A 108 -17.49 -6.13 -10.41
N LEU A 109 -16.82 -7.17 -9.91
CA LEU A 109 -15.69 -7.03 -8.98
C LEU A 109 -14.51 -6.27 -9.59
N VAL A 110 -14.18 -6.52 -10.86
CA VAL A 110 -13.16 -5.78 -11.60
C VAL A 110 -13.54 -4.31 -11.75
N GLY A 111 -14.81 -4.00 -12.04
CA GLY A 111 -15.32 -2.63 -12.11
C GLY A 111 -15.18 -1.87 -10.78
N VAL A 112 -15.46 -2.56 -9.66
CA VAL A 112 -15.24 -2.03 -8.30
C VAL A 112 -13.75 -1.83 -8.03
N GLY A 113 -12.90 -2.78 -8.42
CA GLY A 113 -11.44 -2.68 -8.29
C GLY A 113 -10.84 -1.49 -9.01
N LYS A 114 -11.30 -1.20 -10.24
CA LYS A 114 -10.87 -0.01 -10.99
C LYS A 114 -11.20 1.30 -10.24
N LYS A 115 -12.34 1.36 -9.53
CA LYS A 115 -12.71 2.53 -8.71
C LYS A 115 -11.81 2.67 -7.48
N PHE A 116 -11.53 1.57 -6.78
CA PHE A 116 -10.62 1.59 -5.63
C PHE A 116 -9.16 1.85 -6.01
N GLY A 117 -8.70 1.37 -7.17
CA GLY A 117 -7.37 1.69 -7.70
C GLY A 117 -7.17 3.19 -7.92
N LYS A 118 -8.21 3.90 -8.38
CA LYS A 118 -8.17 5.38 -8.49
C LYS A 118 -8.09 6.08 -7.13
N ILE A 119 -8.70 5.52 -6.09
CA ILE A 119 -8.65 6.08 -4.72
C ILE A 119 -7.29 5.81 -4.06
N ALA A 120 -6.72 4.62 -4.30
CA ALA A 120 -5.42 4.21 -3.75
C ALA A 120 -4.25 5.06 -4.26
N ASN A 121 -4.38 5.65 -5.45
CA ASN A 121 -3.36 6.52 -6.05
C ASN A 121 -3.37 7.95 -5.52
N ASN A 122 -4.37 8.34 -4.72
CA ASN A 122 -4.44 9.67 -4.14
C ASN A 122 -3.74 9.67 -2.78
N LEU A 123 -2.51 10.15 -2.76
CA LEU A 123 -1.80 10.42 -1.51
C LEU A 123 -2.28 11.76 -0.95
N GLU A 124 -2.62 11.78 0.32
CA GLU A 124 -3.02 13.00 1.02
C GLU A 124 -2.10 13.23 2.22
N GLY A 125 -1.74 14.48 2.45
CA GLY A 125 -0.88 14.86 3.57
C GLY A 125 -1.31 16.18 4.19
N GLU A 126 -1.11 16.28 5.50
CA GLU A 126 -1.22 17.52 6.26
C GLU A 126 0.14 18.19 6.33
N GLN A 127 0.20 19.49 6.02
CA GLN A 127 1.44 20.24 6.09
C GLN A 127 1.92 20.38 7.54
N VAL A 128 3.17 20.03 7.77
CA VAL A 128 3.81 20.12 9.09
C VAL A 128 4.61 21.41 9.18
N VAL A 129 5.40 21.70 8.14
CA VAL A 129 6.24 22.89 8.06
C VAL A 129 6.47 23.24 6.61
N THR A 130 6.44 24.53 6.28
CA THR A 130 6.78 25.07 4.96
C THR A 130 8.28 25.36 4.88
N TRP A 131 8.89 25.28 3.70
CA TRP A 131 10.35 25.50 3.59
C TRP A 131 10.81 26.91 3.96
N ASP A 132 9.98 27.93 3.76
CA ASP A 132 10.23 29.32 4.17
C ASP A 132 10.30 29.49 5.70
N GLN A 133 9.68 28.58 6.45
CA GLN A 133 9.74 28.55 7.90
C GLN A 133 10.94 27.73 8.42
N VAL A 134 11.65 26.99 7.57
CA VAL A 134 12.78 26.16 7.99
C VAL A 134 14.06 27.01 8.08
N LYS A 135 14.62 27.10 9.28
CA LYS A 135 15.91 27.76 9.52
C LYS A 135 17.07 26.79 9.34
N THR A 136 16.97 25.58 9.91
CA THR A 136 17.98 24.52 9.72
C THR A 136 17.36 23.14 9.97
N ILE A 137 17.98 22.13 9.39
CA ILE A 137 17.65 20.71 9.64
C ILE A 137 18.91 20.02 10.12
N THR A 138 18.86 19.52 11.36
CA THR A 138 19.95 18.77 11.98
C THR A 138 19.59 17.30 12.02
N VAL A 139 20.51 16.45 11.56
CA VAL A 139 20.36 15.00 11.67
C VAL A 139 20.82 14.55 13.06
N MET A 140 19.98 13.82 13.78
CA MET A 140 20.25 13.30 15.12
C MET A 140 19.89 11.83 15.23
N ASN A 141 20.31 11.17 16.32
CA ASN A 141 19.95 9.80 16.67
C ASN A 141 20.19 8.76 15.55
N VAL A 142 21.26 8.95 14.77
CA VAL A 142 21.62 8.04 13.68
C VAL A 142 22.04 6.69 14.27
N ARG A 143 21.40 5.65 13.78
CA ARG A 143 21.65 4.25 14.15
C ARG A 143 21.52 3.36 12.94
N GLN A 144 22.18 2.22 12.95
CA GLN A 144 21.96 1.19 11.95
C GLN A 144 20.85 0.24 12.41
N GLU A 145 19.82 0.09 11.59
CA GLU A 145 18.77 -0.91 11.82
C GLU A 145 18.84 -2.00 10.75
N ASN A 146 18.62 -3.25 11.16
CA ASN A 146 18.38 -4.33 10.22
C ASN A 146 16.96 -4.18 9.64
N VAL A 147 16.88 -3.84 8.37
CA VAL A 147 15.64 -3.66 7.61
C VAL A 147 15.40 -4.84 6.65
N ALA A 148 16.07 -5.98 6.88
CA ALA A 148 15.83 -7.21 6.13
C ALA A 148 14.34 -7.57 6.22
N ASN A 149 13.65 -7.38 5.10
CA ASN A 149 12.22 -7.63 4.92
C ASN A 149 12.04 -8.85 4.03
N ARG A 150 12.59 -10.00 4.45
CA ARG A 150 12.32 -11.28 3.79
C ARG A 150 11.17 -11.99 4.49
N PRO A 151 10.33 -12.76 3.76
CA PRO A 151 9.19 -13.48 4.33
C PRO A 151 9.56 -14.49 5.42
N SER A 152 10.84 -14.91 5.53
CA SER A 152 11.29 -15.87 6.54
C SER A 152 12.20 -15.21 7.58
N ILE A 153 11.89 -15.48 8.85
CA ILE A 153 12.71 -15.11 10.01
C ILE A 153 14.13 -15.66 9.84
N THR A 154 14.25 -16.89 9.34
CA THR A 154 15.53 -17.56 9.06
C THR A 154 16.37 -16.83 8.02
N ALA A 155 15.78 -16.31 6.93
CA ALA A 155 16.54 -15.57 5.92
C ALA A 155 16.97 -14.17 6.39
N ASN A 156 16.22 -13.54 7.31
CA ASN A 156 16.61 -12.25 7.91
C ASN A 156 17.81 -12.39 8.88
N ILE A 157 18.03 -13.58 9.44
CA ILE A 157 19.19 -13.88 10.31
C ILE A 157 20.44 -14.14 9.47
N ILE A 158 20.30 -14.85 8.33
CA ILE A 158 21.44 -15.29 7.51
C ILE A 158 21.98 -14.18 6.59
N SER A 159 21.15 -13.20 6.21
CA SER A 159 21.55 -12.08 5.35
C SER A 159 20.86 -10.78 5.80
N PRO A 160 21.34 -10.16 6.90
CA PRO A 160 20.80 -8.89 7.35
C PRO A 160 21.06 -7.80 6.31
N VAL A 161 20.10 -6.89 6.13
CA VAL A 161 20.23 -5.70 5.29
C VAL A 161 20.18 -4.52 6.25
N TYR A 162 21.33 -3.97 6.57
CA TYR A 162 21.41 -2.80 7.44
C TYR A 162 21.13 -1.54 6.64
N LYS A 163 20.35 -0.64 7.24
CA LYS A 163 20.20 0.73 6.78
C LYS A 163 20.43 1.70 7.92
N GLU A 164 20.97 2.85 7.60
CA GLU A 164 21.05 3.96 8.54
C GLU A 164 19.68 4.61 8.68
N ILE A 165 19.24 4.76 9.92
CA ILE A 165 17.99 5.41 10.29
C ILE A 165 18.33 6.47 11.32
N GLY A 166 17.82 7.68 11.15
CA GLY A 166 17.99 8.75 12.13
C GLY A 166 16.80 9.68 12.14
N ASP A 167 16.86 10.71 12.98
CA ASP A 167 15.80 11.70 13.11
C ASP A 167 16.25 13.01 12.45
N TRP A 168 15.32 13.72 11.83
CA TRP A 168 15.54 15.11 11.43
C TRP A 168 14.90 16.03 12.46
N HIS A 169 15.70 16.90 13.05
CA HIS A 169 15.25 18.01 13.88
C HIS A 169 15.20 19.26 13.04
N ILE A 170 14.02 19.82 12.87
CA ILE A 170 13.78 20.99 12.03
C ILE A 170 13.58 22.18 12.95
N LEU A 171 14.57 23.06 13.00
CA LEU A 171 14.44 24.32 13.69
C LEU A 171 13.76 25.31 12.77
N THR A 172 12.63 25.86 13.21
CA THR A 172 11.89 26.87 12.46
C THR A 172 12.37 28.28 12.79
N VAL A 173 12.03 29.26 11.93
CA VAL A 173 12.38 30.67 12.12
C VAL A 173 11.77 31.25 13.40
N ASP A 174 10.60 30.78 13.83
CA ASP A 174 9.95 31.14 15.09
C ASP A 174 10.48 30.37 16.31
N GLY A 175 11.52 29.54 16.14
CA GLY A 175 12.23 28.86 17.23
C GLY A 175 11.61 27.55 17.69
N ARG A 176 10.63 26.99 16.98
CA ARG A 176 10.10 25.64 17.26
C ARG A 176 11.05 24.58 16.73
N ASP A 177 11.14 23.46 17.45
CA ASP A 177 11.82 22.26 16.96
C ASP A 177 10.76 21.21 16.60
N ILE A 178 10.78 20.77 15.34
CA ILE A 178 9.90 19.75 14.81
C ILE A 178 10.73 18.51 14.50
N THR A 179 10.45 17.40 15.18
CA THR A 179 11.12 16.13 14.94
C THR A 179 10.39 15.31 13.88
N ILE A 180 11.11 14.93 12.82
CA ILE A 180 10.71 13.89 11.87
C ILE A 180 11.50 12.63 12.24
N PRO A 181 10.87 11.66 12.93
CA PRO A 181 11.57 10.49 13.43
C PRO A 181 11.80 9.46 12.34
N ASN A 182 12.84 8.64 12.45
CA ASN A 182 13.08 7.46 11.62
C ASN A 182 13.18 7.72 10.10
N VAL A 183 13.89 8.77 9.70
CA VAL A 183 14.26 9.02 8.30
C VAL A 183 15.27 7.98 7.83
N ASP A 184 15.01 7.37 6.66
CA ASP A 184 15.90 6.37 6.05
C ASP A 184 17.05 7.08 5.32
N ASP A 185 18.29 6.68 5.62
CA ASP A 185 19.53 7.29 5.15
C ASP A 185 19.50 8.82 5.31
N PRO A 186 19.47 9.31 6.57
CA PRO A 186 19.02 10.66 6.88
C PRO A 186 19.92 11.76 6.28
N ILE A 187 21.22 11.51 6.13
CA ILE A 187 22.17 12.48 5.59
C ILE A 187 22.03 12.57 4.06
N ASN A 188 22.12 11.43 3.36
CA ASN A 188 22.01 11.44 1.89
C ASN A 188 20.62 11.88 1.45
N LYS A 189 19.58 11.51 2.21
CA LYS A 189 18.22 11.94 1.92
C LYS A 189 18.05 13.44 2.10
N LEU A 190 18.70 14.06 3.10
CA LEU A 190 18.64 15.51 3.29
C LEU A 190 19.27 16.22 2.10
N ASN A 191 20.45 15.77 1.67
CA ASN A 191 21.13 16.30 0.48
C ASN A 191 20.27 16.14 -0.78
N TYR A 192 19.64 14.98 -0.95
CA TYR A 192 18.73 14.73 -2.07
C TYR A 192 17.52 15.67 -2.07
N VAL A 193 16.88 15.87 -0.90
CA VAL A 193 15.74 16.79 -0.75
C VAL A 193 16.15 18.23 -1.04
N LYS A 194 17.31 18.67 -0.50
CA LYS A 194 17.85 20.00 -0.79
C LYS A 194 18.09 20.22 -2.28
N ASN A 195 18.72 19.25 -2.95
CA ASN A 195 18.99 19.33 -4.38
C ASN A 195 17.70 19.31 -5.22
N ARG A 196 16.76 18.40 -4.90
CA ARG A 196 15.51 18.21 -5.66
C ARG A 196 14.60 19.44 -5.60
N PHE A 197 14.53 20.11 -4.46
CA PHE A 197 13.66 21.27 -4.26
C PHE A 197 14.43 22.60 -4.21
N ASN A 198 15.73 22.59 -4.55
CA ASN A 198 16.61 23.76 -4.60
C ASN A 198 16.62 24.59 -3.29
N LEU A 199 16.77 23.90 -2.16
CA LEU A 199 16.75 24.49 -0.82
C LEU A 199 18.16 24.93 -0.40
N LYS A 200 18.27 26.06 0.31
CA LYS A 200 19.57 26.72 0.62
C LYS A 200 19.89 26.90 2.11
N PHE A 201 19.02 26.44 3.01
CA PHE A 201 19.28 26.47 4.44
C PHE A 201 20.32 25.43 4.86
#